data_AF-K3Z9D3-F1
#
_entry.id   AF-K3Z9D3-F1
#
_cell.length_a   1.000
_cell.length_b   1.000
_cell.length_c   1.000
_cell.angle_alpha   90.00
_cell.angle_beta   90.00
_cell.angle_gamma   90.00
#
_symmetry.space_group_name_H-M   'P 1'
#
loop_
_entity.id
_entity.type
_entity.pdbx_description
1 polymer ?
#
loop_
_entity_poly.entity_id
_entity_poly.type
_entity_poly.pdbx_seq_one_letter_code
_entity_poly.pdbx_strand_id
1 'polypeptide(L)'
;MTGNLDLLTDVTPVYDRWIRSILGIGPPAQVLARGSVNSNGIILHDVWFVPDINVNVVSVPQLGLEWHMDADDCLLRRSDDQAVVGTGHLGTDGLYELDFINLSRGPVWYIASSVSQHMTGDLHLLTDFIPIRPSHTVKTHTGARLQVCGKGSVKTGPFMIPDVCYVPGLGENIISISQLTDTGFTLIFGADRFAVKKLCDGNLVGYGTYGGNQLFHLDSLKIPTNK
;
A
#
# COMPACT_ATOMS: atom_id res chain seq x y z
N MET A 1 15.01 12.11 -3.92
CA MET A 1 15.72 13.23 -3.24
C MET A 1 15.20 14.53 -3.83
N THR A 2 15.06 15.56 -3.01
CA THR A 2 14.60 16.90 -3.42
C THR A 2 15.37 17.97 -2.66
N GLY A 3 15.65 19.12 -3.29
CA GLY A 3 16.08 20.33 -2.59
C GLY A 3 14.95 21.31 -2.31
N ASN A 4 13.71 20.96 -2.67
CA ASN A 4 12.52 21.70 -2.30
C ASN A 4 11.83 21.03 -1.10
N LEU A 5 11.88 21.68 0.06
CA LEU A 5 11.26 21.21 1.30
C LEU A 5 9.73 21.24 1.23
N ASP A 6 9.15 22.17 0.47
CA ASP A 6 7.69 22.35 0.36
C ASP A 6 7.01 21.18 -0.38
N LEU A 7 7.79 20.33 -1.04
CA LEU A 7 7.29 19.09 -1.65
C LEU A 7 7.04 17.97 -0.63
N LEU A 8 7.51 18.10 0.62
CA LEU A 8 7.49 17.03 1.61
C LEU A 8 6.37 17.20 2.65
N THR A 9 5.71 16.08 2.96
CA THR A 9 4.85 15.92 4.14
C THR A 9 5.51 14.99 5.16
N ASP A 10 4.99 14.98 6.40
CA ASP A 10 5.45 14.09 7.49
C ASP A 10 6.96 14.17 7.76
N VAL A 11 7.49 15.39 7.65
CA VAL A 11 8.93 15.65 7.67
C VAL A 11 9.54 15.28 9.01
N THR A 12 10.55 14.42 8.97
CA THR A 12 11.36 14.01 10.12
C THR A 12 12.80 14.47 9.91
N PRO A 13 13.44 15.12 10.90
CA PRO A 13 14.84 15.53 10.79
C PRO A 13 15.77 14.31 10.68
N VAL A 14 16.85 14.48 9.92
CA VAL A 14 17.90 13.48 9.76
C VAL A 14 19.22 14.11 10.21
N TYR A 15 19.96 13.40 11.06
CA TYR A 15 21.23 13.85 11.61
C TYR A 15 22.38 13.01 11.06
N ASP A 16 23.56 13.63 10.93
CA ASP A 16 24.82 12.98 10.55
C ASP A 16 24.78 12.13 9.28
N ARG A 17 23.97 12.54 8.30
CA ARG A 17 23.86 11.85 7.01
C ARG A 17 24.35 12.71 5.86
N TRP A 18 25.29 12.15 5.11
CA TRP A 18 25.93 12.80 3.96
C TRP A 18 25.87 11.88 2.75
N ILE A 19 25.64 12.47 1.58
CA ILE A 19 25.63 11.79 0.29
C ILE A 19 26.74 12.31 -0.61
N ARG A 20 27.23 11.45 -1.50
CA ARG A 20 28.10 11.88 -2.59
C ARG A 20 27.28 12.68 -3.60
N SER A 21 27.93 13.61 -4.30
CA SER A 21 27.30 14.36 -5.39
C SER A 21 26.64 13.42 -6.40
N ILE A 22 25.45 13.79 -6.89
CA ILE A 22 24.58 12.98 -7.77
C ILE A 22 25.29 12.59 -9.08
N LEU A 23 26.21 13.43 -9.57
CA LEU A 23 27.02 13.17 -10.76
C LEU A 23 28.49 12.81 -10.43
N GLY A 24 28.80 12.56 -9.16
CA GLY A 24 30.16 12.30 -8.69
C GLY A 24 31.10 13.51 -8.73
N ILE A 25 30.61 14.69 -9.11
CA ILE A 25 31.36 15.94 -9.23
C ILE A 25 30.89 16.92 -8.17
N GLY A 26 31.78 17.35 -7.28
CA GLY A 26 31.49 18.35 -6.24
C GLY A 26 31.55 17.81 -4.80
N PRO A 27 31.41 18.71 -3.80
CA PRO A 27 31.46 18.33 -2.39
C PRO A 27 30.28 17.41 -2.02
N PRO A 28 30.43 16.60 -0.96
CA PRO A 28 29.32 15.83 -0.42
C PRO A 28 28.22 16.78 0.10
N ALA A 29 26.96 16.37 -0.05
CA ALA A 29 25.81 17.15 0.37
C ALA A 29 25.18 16.54 1.62
N GLN A 30 24.67 17.38 2.52
CA GLN A 30 24.07 16.94 3.77
C GLN A 30 22.58 16.65 3.59
N VAL A 31 22.13 15.51 4.11
CA VAL A 31 20.70 15.20 4.23
C VAL A 31 20.20 15.77 5.56
N LEU A 32 19.25 16.70 5.49
CA LEU A 32 18.74 17.40 6.68
C LEU A 32 17.42 16.83 7.18
N ALA A 33 16.62 16.24 6.30
CA ALA A 33 15.35 15.66 6.65
C ALA A 33 14.92 14.57 5.65
N ARG A 34 13.85 13.87 5.99
CA ARG A 34 13.14 12.95 5.11
C ARG A 34 11.63 13.13 5.28
N GLY A 35 10.87 12.88 4.23
CA GLY A 35 9.41 12.97 4.26
C GLY A 35 8.77 12.17 3.14
N SER A 36 7.48 12.40 2.91
CA SER A 36 6.74 11.81 1.79
C SER A 36 6.45 12.88 0.72
N VAL A 37 6.49 12.50 -0.55
CA VAL A 37 6.01 13.31 -1.68
C VAL A 37 4.68 12.72 -2.13
N ASN A 38 3.66 13.58 -2.28
CA ASN A 38 2.37 13.23 -2.89
C ASN A 38 1.90 14.41 -3.74
N SER A 39 2.48 14.55 -4.93
CA SER A 39 2.19 15.68 -5.82
C SER A 39 2.39 15.28 -7.28
N ASN A 40 1.54 15.79 -8.16
CA ASN A 40 1.65 15.60 -9.61
C ASN A 40 1.85 14.14 -10.05
N GLY A 41 1.15 13.18 -9.43
CA GLY A 41 1.28 11.76 -9.77
C GLY A 41 2.54 11.08 -9.22
N ILE A 42 3.39 11.80 -8.49
CA ILE A 42 4.55 11.28 -7.78
C ILE A 42 4.16 11.02 -6.32
N ILE A 43 4.07 9.74 -5.95
CA ILE A 43 3.77 9.27 -4.59
C ILE A 43 4.93 8.39 -4.12
N LEU A 44 5.80 8.98 -3.30
CA LEU A 44 7.01 8.35 -2.77
C LEU A 44 7.10 8.60 -1.26
N HIS A 45 7.47 7.56 -0.52
CA HIS A 45 7.82 7.65 0.89
C HIS A 45 9.35 7.67 1.06
N ASP A 46 9.82 8.15 2.21
CA ASP A 46 11.25 8.20 2.57
C ASP A 46 12.11 9.04 1.59
N VAL A 47 11.56 10.15 1.11
CA VAL A 47 12.27 11.08 0.23
C VAL A 47 13.16 12.01 1.05
N TRP A 48 14.46 11.97 0.78
CA TRP A 48 15.45 12.85 1.44
C TRP A 48 15.38 14.28 0.94
N PHE A 49 15.41 15.21 1.89
CA PHE A 49 15.62 16.64 1.68
C PHE A 49 17.12 16.97 1.75
N VAL A 50 17.63 17.55 0.66
CA VAL A 50 19.02 17.99 0.52
C VAL A 50 19.02 19.39 -0.10
N PRO A 51 19.24 20.46 0.69
CA PRO A 51 19.12 21.84 0.21
C PRO A 51 20.00 22.19 -0.99
N ASP A 52 21.17 21.56 -1.08
CA ASP A 52 22.18 21.86 -2.11
C ASP A 52 21.85 21.23 -3.48
N ILE A 53 20.72 20.53 -3.62
CA ILE A 53 20.30 19.89 -4.86
C ILE A 53 19.21 20.73 -5.55
N ASN A 54 19.48 21.12 -6.80
CA ASN A 54 18.54 21.92 -7.59
C ASN A 54 17.61 21.09 -8.51
N VAL A 55 17.71 19.77 -8.47
CA VAL A 55 16.93 18.84 -9.30
C VAL A 55 16.33 17.71 -8.46
N ASN A 56 15.09 17.31 -8.75
CA ASN A 56 14.51 16.15 -8.11
C ASN A 56 15.02 14.88 -8.78
N VAL A 57 15.56 13.96 -7.99
CA VAL A 57 16.15 12.72 -8.52
C VAL A 57 15.62 11.52 -7.75
N VAL A 58 15.28 10.46 -8.47
CA VAL A 58 14.89 9.17 -7.91
C VAL A 58 15.77 8.07 -8.48
N SER A 59 16.18 7.13 -7.62
CA SER A 59 16.94 5.96 -8.03
C SER A 59 15.98 4.77 -8.15
N VAL A 60 15.62 4.42 -9.38
CA VAL A 60 14.73 3.28 -9.65
C VAL A 60 15.26 1.96 -9.06
N PRO A 61 16.57 1.64 -9.12
CA PRO A 61 17.11 0.45 -8.46
C PRO A 61 16.88 0.42 -6.93
N GLN A 62 16.89 1.57 -6.27
CA GLN A 62 16.63 1.65 -4.83
C GLN A 62 15.16 1.43 -4.47
N LEU A 63 14.25 1.58 -5.45
CA LEU A 63 12.83 1.31 -5.28
C LEU A 63 12.48 -0.19 -5.47
N GLY A 64 13.46 -1.01 -5.88
CA GLY A 64 13.27 -2.45 -6.08
C GLY A 64 12.28 -2.79 -7.18
N LEU A 65 12.09 -1.88 -8.15
CA LEU A 65 11.20 -2.06 -9.29
C LEU A 65 11.90 -2.81 -10.41
N GLU A 66 11.12 -3.42 -11.30
CA GLU A 66 11.57 -3.76 -12.64
C GLU A 66 11.40 -2.54 -13.54
N TRP A 67 12.36 -2.29 -14.42
CA TRP A 67 12.29 -1.16 -15.34
C TRP A 67 12.65 -1.59 -16.75
N HIS A 68 11.95 -1.01 -17.71
CA HIS A 68 12.22 -1.13 -19.13
C HIS A 68 12.34 0.27 -19.72
N MET A 69 13.43 0.54 -20.43
CA MET A 69 13.68 1.82 -21.10
C MET A 69 13.81 1.54 -22.59
N ASP A 70 12.95 2.17 -23.38
CA ASP A 70 13.05 2.23 -24.84
C ASP A 70 13.58 3.61 -25.26
N ALA A 71 13.73 3.88 -26.56
CA ALA A 71 14.35 5.11 -27.05
C ALA A 71 13.68 6.40 -26.51
N ASP A 72 12.36 6.36 -26.28
CA ASP A 72 11.57 7.53 -25.91
C ASP A 72 10.88 7.38 -24.54
N ASP A 73 10.72 6.16 -24.03
CA ASP A 73 9.85 5.86 -22.89
C ASP A 73 10.55 5.02 -21.82
N CYS A 74 10.17 5.25 -20.56
CA CYS A 74 10.54 4.47 -19.39
C CYS A 74 9.30 3.89 -18.74
N LEU A 75 9.29 2.59 -18.49
CA LEU A 75 8.23 1.85 -17.83
C LEU A 75 8.74 1.23 -16.54
N LEU A 76 8.08 1.55 -15.43
CA LEU A 76 8.40 1.03 -14.10
C LEU A 76 7.31 0.06 -13.64
N ARG A 77 7.72 -1.16 -13.30
CA ARG A 77 6.83 -2.23 -12.85
C ARG A 77 7.23 -2.73 -11.47
N ARG A 78 6.23 -3.14 -10.71
CA ARG A 78 6.47 -3.83 -9.44
C ARG A 78 6.82 -5.29 -9.71
N SER A 79 7.87 -5.79 -9.08
CA SER A 79 8.40 -7.13 -9.36
C SER A 79 7.49 -8.28 -8.88
N ASP A 80 6.60 -8.02 -7.92
CA ASP A 80 5.74 -9.06 -7.32
C ASP A 80 4.51 -9.41 -8.17
N ASP A 81 3.86 -8.42 -8.79
CA ASP A 81 2.62 -8.58 -9.54
C ASP A 81 2.64 -7.97 -10.94
N GLN A 82 3.80 -7.47 -11.38
CA GLN A 82 4.02 -6.87 -12.70
C GLN A 82 3.17 -5.62 -12.97
N ALA A 83 2.54 -5.05 -11.95
CA ALA A 83 1.75 -3.83 -12.10
C ALA A 83 2.64 -2.67 -12.54
N VAL A 84 2.19 -1.92 -13.55
CA VAL A 84 2.84 -0.65 -13.94
C VAL A 84 2.58 0.36 -12.82
N VAL A 85 3.66 0.81 -12.19
CA VAL A 85 3.63 1.75 -11.06
C VAL A 85 4.21 3.10 -11.42
N GLY A 86 4.82 3.25 -12.59
CA GLY A 86 5.29 4.54 -13.08
C GLY A 86 5.63 4.51 -14.57
N THR A 87 5.62 5.69 -15.16
CA THR A 87 6.15 5.93 -16.52
C THR A 87 7.01 7.18 -16.52
N GLY A 88 7.86 7.28 -17.53
CA GLY A 88 8.58 8.49 -17.86
C GLY A 88 8.88 8.55 -19.35
N HIS A 89 9.37 9.69 -19.79
CA HIS A 89 9.75 9.95 -21.17
C HIS A 89 11.15 10.55 -21.23
N LEU A 90 11.80 10.46 -22.39
CA LEU A 90 13.09 11.11 -22.61
C LEU A 90 12.90 12.63 -22.73
N GLY A 91 13.46 13.37 -21.78
CA GLY A 91 13.50 14.82 -21.77
C GLY A 91 14.48 15.38 -22.80
N THR A 92 14.34 16.67 -23.10
CA THR A 92 15.16 17.36 -24.11
C THR A 92 16.64 17.50 -23.72
N ASP A 93 16.95 17.32 -22.44
CA ASP A 93 18.30 17.32 -21.89
C ASP A 93 18.97 15.94 -21.90
N GLY A 94 18.27 14.92 -22.43
CA GLY A 94 18.74 13.53 -22.50
C GLY A 94 18.58 12.76 -21.20
N LEU A 95 17.87 13.30 -20.20
CA LEU A 95 17.49 12.58 -18.98
C LEU A 95 16.06 12.06 -19.11
N TYR A 96 15.75 10.95 -18.43
CA TYR A 96 14.36 10.49 -18.34
C TYR A 96 13.62 11.29 -17.29
N GLU A 97 12.58 12.00 -17.70
CA GLU A 97 11.64 12.69 -16.84
C GLU A 97 10.50 11.73 -16.46
N LEU A 98 10.17 11.64 -15.18
CA LEU A 98 9.05 10.79 -14.73
C LEU A 98 7.72 11.53 -14.88
N ASP A 99 6.77 10.91 -15.58
CA ASP A 99 5.41 11.41 -15.71
C ASP A 99 4.63 11.15 -14.41
N PHE A 100 4.76 9.93 -13.89
CA PHE A 100 4.19 9.54 -12.62
C PHE A 100 4.97 8.37 -12.02
N ILE A 101 4.90 8.24 -10.70
CA ILE A 101 5.32 7.04 -9.99
C ILE A 101 4.49 6.95 -8.73
N ASN A 102 3.73 5.86 -8.60
CA ASN A 102 2.89 5.60 -7.46
C ASN A 102 3.26 4.28 -6.82
N LEU A 103 4.06 4.37 -5.76
CA LEU A 103 4.45 3.22 -4.96
C LEU A 103 3.52 2.97 -3.78
N SER A 104 2.46 3.77 -3.62
CA SER A 104 1.45 3.45 -2.63
C SER A 104 0.86 2.10 -2.99
N ARG A 105 1.22 1.09 -2.20
CA ARG A 105 0.40 -0.11 -2.10
C ARG A 105 -0.94 0.43 -1.59
N GLY A 106 -2.02 0.15 -2.31
CA GLY A 106 -3.36 0.51 -1.85
C GLY A 106 -3.61 0.03 -0.41
N PRO A 107 -4.77 0.32 0.17
CA PRO A 107 -5.05 -0.02 1.57
C PRO A 107 -4.56 -1.42 1.93
N VAL A 108 -3.67 -1.50 2.91
CA VAL A 108 -3.10 -2.78 3.34
C VAL A 108 -4.16 -3.53 4.14
N TRP A 109 -4.41 -4.78 3.75
CA TRP A 109 -5.35 -5.67 4.44
C TRP A 109 -4.58 -6.77 5.16
N TYR A 110 -4.96 -7.05 6.40
CA TYR A 110 -4.40 -8.12 7.22
C TYR A 110 -5.41 -9.22 7.44
N ILE A 111 -4.96 -10.46 7.58
CA ILE A 111 -5.83 -11.55 8.01
C ILE A 111 -5.68 -11.78 9.52
N ALA A 112 -6.81 -12.01 10.20
CA ALA A 112 -6.80 -12.27 11.64
C ALA A 112 -7.85 -13.31 12.04
N SER A 113 -7.45 -14.23 12.91
CA SER A 113 -8.36 -15.22 13.54
C SER A 113 -9.11 -14.66 14.75
N SER A 114 -8.58 -13.60 15.37
CA SER A 114 -9.11 -13.01 16.61
C SER A 114 -10.31 -12.09 16.40
N VAL A 115 -10.74 -11.87 15.16
CA VAL A 115 -11.89 -11.03 14.82
C VAL A 115 -12.98 -11.89 14.20
N SER A 116 -14.24 -11.56 14.47
CA SER A 116 -15.39 -12.28 13.91
C SER A 116 -15.80 -11.75 12.55
N GLN A 117 -15.53 -10.47 12.24
CA GLN A 117 -15.96 -9.82 11.01
C GLN A 117 -14.80 -9.11 10.29
N HIS A 118 -14.92 -8.93 8.98
CA HIS A 118 -14.08 -8.04 8.18
C HIS A 118 -14.34 -6.59 8.62
N MET A 119 -13.29 -5.79 8.77
CA MET A 119 -13.39 -4.46 9.35
C MET A 119 -12.42 -3.47 8.69
N THR A 120 -12.84 -2.22 8.57
CA THR A 120 -11.97 -1.08 8.22
C THR A 120 -12.40 0.17 9.00
N GLY A 121 -11.45 1.01 9.36
CA GLY A 121 -11.70 2.35 9.88
C GLY A 121 -11.78 3.44 8.81
N ASP A 122 -11.53 3.10 7.53
CA ASP A 122 -11.54 4.03 6.42
C ASP A 122 -12.84 3.89 5.61
N LEU A 123 -13.71 4.90 5.73
CA LEU A 123 -14.99 4.93 5.01
C LEU A 123 -14.81 5.02 3.50
N HIS A 124 -13.71 5.62 3.02
CA HIS A 124 -13.45 5.81 1.59
C HIS A 124 -13.17 4.50 0.85
N LEU A 125 -12.83 3.43 1.57
CA LEU A 125 -12.65 2.09 1.01
C LEU A 125 -13.96 1.36 0.71
N LEU A 126 -15.08 1.85 1.27
CA LEU A 126 -16.37 1.17 1.20
C LEU A 126 -17.25 1.71 0.09
N THR A 127 -17.79 0.78 -0.70
CA THR A 127 -18.86 0.97 -1.67
C THR A 127 -20.14 0.33 -1.15
N ASP A 128 -21.30 0.72 -1.71
CA ASP A 128 -22.62 0.23 -1.28
C ASP A 128 -22.84 0.35 0.25
N PHE A 129 -22.35 1.45 0.83
CA PHE A 129 -22.34 1.63 2.28
C PHE A 129 -23.76 1.80 2.84
N ILE A 130 -24.07 1.01 3.87
CA ILE A 130 -25.30 1.06 4.63
C ILE A 130 -24.94 1.45 6.07
N PRO A 131 -25.32 2.64 6.54
CA PRO A 131 -25.13 3.01 7.95
C PRO A 131 -26.01 2.13 8.84
N ILE A 132 -25.47 1.73 9.98
CA ILE A 132 -26.19 0.92 10.98
C ILE A 132 -26.17 1.71 12.29
N ARG A 133 -27.26 1.65 13.05
CA ARG A 133 -27.29 2.21 14.40
C ARG A 133 -26.19 1.53 15.23
N PRO A 134 -25.30 2.29 15.89
CA PRO A 134 -24.28 1.72 16.77
C PRO A 134 -24.95 0.80 17.78
N SER A 135 -24.70 -0.50 17.63
CA SER A 135 -25.40 -1.54 18.40
C SER A 135 -24.42 -2.43 19.17
N HIS A 136 -23.20 -2.60 18.66
CA HIS A 136 -22.18 -3.46 19.26
C HIS A 136 -20.79 -2.84 19.09
N THR A 137 -19.90 -3.14 20.05
CA THR A 137 -18.51 -2.67 20.05
C THR A 137 -17.52 -3.77 19.72
N VAL A 138 -16.44 -3.39 19.07
CA VAL A 138 -15.26 -4.22 18.83
C VAL A 138 -14.19 -3.83 19.82
N LYS A 139 -13.57 -4.81 20.49
CA LYS A 139 -12.41 -4.58 21.34
C LYS A 139 -11.14 -4.77 20.51
N THR A 140 -10.33 -3.72 20.42
CA THR A 140 -9.04 -3.74 19.72
C THR A 140 -7.95 -4.40 20.57
N HIS A 141 -6.81 -4.70 19.94
CA HIS A 141 -5.64 -5.26 20.65
C HIS A 141 -5.07 -4.32 21.72
N THR A 142 -5.29 -3.00 21.59
CA THR A 142 -4.91 -1.99 22.60
C THR A 142 -5.89 -1.90 23.78
N GLY A 143 -7.00 -2.64 23.72
CA GLY A 143 -8.07 -2.60 24.71
C GLY A 143 -9.14 -1.53 24.46
N ALA A 144 -8.96 -0.67 23.46
CA ALA A 144 -9.98 0.31 23.07
C ALA A 144 -11.25 -0.38 22.55
N ARG A 145 -12.41 0.20 22.86
CA ARG A 145 -13.72 -0.26 22.38
C ARG A 145 -14.24 0.70 21.32
N LEU A 146 -14.35 0.22 20.10
CA LEU A 146 -14.81 1.00 18.95
C LEU A 146 -16.20 0.55 18.52
N GLN A 147 -17.02 1.47 18.01
CA GLN A 147 -18.39 1.18 17.57
C GLN A 147 -18.41 0.78 16.10
N VAL A 148 -19.23 -0.22 15.76
CA VAL A 148 -19.56 -0.49 14.36
C VAL A 148 -20.64 0.48 13.89
N CYS A 149 -20.35 1.26 12.85
CA CYS A 149 -21.23 2.35 12.38
C CYS A 149 -21.90 2.06 11.03
N GLY A 150 -21.55 0.96 10.38
CA GLY A 150 -22.18 0.55 9.12
C GLY A 150 -21.47 -0.63 8.49
N LYS A 151 -21.92 -1.00 7.29
CA LYS A 151 -21.31 -2.05 6.47
C LYS A 151 -21.27 -1.62 5.01
N GLY A 152 -20.30 -2.14 4.26
CA GLY A 152 -20.21 -1.94 2.82
C GLY A 152 -19.38 -3.05 2.18
N SER A 153 -18.96 -2.81 0.94
CA SER A 153 -18.10 -3.70 0.17
C SER A 153 -16.83 -2.98 -0.27
N VAL A 154 -15.69 -3.68 -0.28
CA VAL A 154 -14.44 -3.17 -0.86
C VAL A 154 -14.36 -3.64 -2.30
N LYS A 155 -14.27 -2.69 -3.23
CA LYS A 155 -14.19 -2.95 -4.68
C LYS A 155 -13.03 -2.18 -5.28
N THR A 156 -11.88 -2.83 -5.36
CA THR A 156 -10.65 -2.34 -5.99
C THR A 156 -10.08 -3.41 -6.93
N GLY A 157 -9.02 -3.10 -7.68
CA GLY A 157 -8.40 -4.06 -8.59
C GLY A 157 -8.08 -5.43 -7.95
N PRO A 158 -7.32 -5.47 -6.83
CA PRO A 158 -6.98 -6.73 -6.15
C PRO A 158 -8.06 -7.24 -5.18
N PHE A 159 -9.01 -6.39 -4.76
CA PHE A 159 -9.98 -6.73 -3.70
C PHE A 159 -11.44 -6.58 -4.14
N MET A 160 -12.20 -7.67 -4.03
CA MET A 160 -13.67 -7.69 -4.11
C MET A 160 -14.18 -8.42 -2.87
N ILE A 161 -14.49 -7.65 -1.82
CA ILE A 161 -14.77 -8.17 -0.48
C ILE A 161 -16.12 -7.62 -0.01
N PRO A 162 -17.18 -8.44 0.05
CA PRO A 162 -18.46 -8.04 0.60
C PRO A 162 -18.44 -7.99 2.13
N ASP A 163 -19.50 -7.45 2.72
CA ASP A 163 -19.81 -7.54 4.15
C ASP A 163 -18.68 -7.06 5.08
N VAL A 164 -18.06 -5.92 4.75
CA VAL A 164 -17.01 -5.28 5.54
C VAL A 164 -17.63 -4.25 6.49
N CYS A 165 -17.39 -4.40 7.79
CA CYS A 165 -17.83 -3.48 8.82
C CYS A 165 -17.00 -2.19 8.82
N TYR A 166 -17.69 -1.05 8.93
CA TYR A 166 -17.06 0.24 9.18
C TYR A 166 -16.95 0.50 10.69
N VAL A 167 -15.72 0.70 11.16
CA VAL A 167 -15.38 0.90 12.57
C VAL A 167 -14.50 2.15 12.70
N PRO A 168 -15.09 3.35 12.83
CA PRO A 168 -14.31 4.59 12.93
C PRO A 168 -13.25 4.53 14.02
N GLY A 169 -12.02 4.94 13.69
CA GLY A 169 -10.88 4.92 14.60
C GLY A 169 -10.13 3.59 14.67
N LEU A 170 -10.52 2.59 13.86
CA LEU A 170 -9.71 1.38 13.65
C LEU A 170 -8.52 1.73 12.74
N GLY A 171 -7.30 1.44 13.18
CA GLY A 171 -6.08 1.78 12.44
C GLY A 171 -5.76 0.82 11.30
N GLU A 172 -6.21 -0.43 11.40
CA GLU A 172 -5.89 -1.49 10.46
C GLU A 172 -7.12 -1.96 9.66
N ASN A 173 -6.93 -2.35 8.39
CA ASN A 173 -7.95 -3.06 7.62
C ASN A 173 -7.78 -4.57 7.83
N ILE A 174 -8.84 -5.25 8.27
CA ILE A 174 -8.75 -6.62 8.76
C ILE A 174 -9.77 -7.50 8.07
N ILE A 175 -9.33 -8.68 7.60
CA ILE A 175 -10.14 -9.77 7.09
C ILE A 175 -10.19 -10.89 8.14
N SER A 176 -11.36 -11.05 8.74
CA SER A 176 -11.71 -12.20 9.59
C SER A 176 -11.54 -13.54 8.88
N ILE A 177 -10.69 -14.41 9.43
CA ILE A 177 -10.60 -15.82 9.02
C ILE A 177 -11.95 -16.51 9.28
N SER A 178 -12.57 -16.27 10.44
CA SER A 178 -13.82 -16.91 10.82
C SER A 178 -14.94 -16.58 9.83
N GLN A 179 -15.07 -15.32 9.40
CA GLN A 179 -16.07 -14.93 8.41
C GLN A 179 -15.81 -15.59 7.05
N LEU A 180 -14.55 -15.75 6.64
CA LEU A 180 -14.22 -16.50 5.42
C LEU A 180 -14.61 -17.98 5.55
N THR A 181 -14.26 -18.63 6.66
CA THR A 181 -14.56 -20.05 6.85
C THR A 181 -16.05 -20.32 6.99
N ASP A 182 -16.77 -19.43 7.67
CA ASP A 182 -18.22 -19.50 7.83
C ASP A 182 -18.98 -19.28 6.51
N THR A 183 -18.35 -18.61 5.54
CA THR A 183 -18.94 -18.32 4.21
C THR A 183 -18.44 -19.25 3.11
N GLY A 184 -17.85 -20.40 3.47
CA GLY A 184 -17.50 -21.46 2.52
C GLY A 184 -16.15 -21.28 1.83
N PHE A 185 -15.20 -20.61 2.49
CA PHE A 185 -13.81 -20.52 2.05
C PHE A 185 -12.88 -21.30 2.98
N THR A 186 -11.72 -21.68 2.47
CA THR A 186 -10.67 -22.35 3.25
C THR A 186 -9.35 -21.63 3.02
N LEU A 187 -8.56 -21.52 4.08
CA LEU A 187 -7.25 -20.93 4.06
C LEU A 187 -6.18 -22.01 4.19
N ILE A 188 -5.17 -21.96 3.34
CA ILE A 188 -4.03 -22.89 3.35
C ILE A 188 -2.77 -22.07 3.57
N PHE A 189 -2.12 -22.25 4.71
CA PHE A 189 -0.87 -21.58 5.07
C PHE A 189 0.34 -22.43 4.66
N GLY A 190 1.28 -21.81 3.95
CA GLY A 190 2.62 -22.31 3.66
C GLY A 190 3.68 -21.58 4.47
N ALA A 191 4.95 -21.71 4.08
CA ALA A 191 6.08 -21.15 4.82
C ALA A 191 6.12 -19.61 4.82
N ASP A 192 5.83 -18.98 3.68
CA ASP A 192 5.94 -17.53 3.46
C ASP A 192 4.63 -16.89 2.95
N ARG A 193 3.61 -17.71 2.69
CA ARG A 193 2.38 -17.31 2.00
C ARG A 193 1.18 -18.11 2.45
N PHE A 194 -0.01 -17.60 2.14
CA PHE A 194 -1.25 -18.34 2.28
C PHE A 194 -2.11 -18.19 1.03
N ALA A 195 -3.02 -19.15 0.84
CA ALA A 195 -4.00 -19.15 -0.23
C ALA A 195 -5.41 -19.22 0.37
N VAL A 196 -6.35 -18.49 -0.24
CA VAL A 196 -7.78 -18.57 0.06
C VAL A 196 -8.46 -19.28 -1.11
N LYS A 197 -9.13 -20.39 -0.83
CA LYS A 197 -9.84 -21.20 -1.82
C LYS A 197 -11.31 -21.31 -1.48
N LYS A 198 -12.16 -21.39 -2.50
CA LYS A 198 -13.55 -21.82 -2.33
C LYS A 198 -13.58 -23.27 -1.88
N LEU A 199 -14.42 -23.57 -0.90
CA LEU A 199 -14.60 -24.93 -0.38
C LEU A 199 -15.29 -25.85 -1.40
N CYS A 200 -16.20 -25.31 -2.21
CA CYS A 200 -17.03 -26.12 -3.12
C CYS A 200 -16.27 -26.72 -4.31
N ASP A 201 -15.32 -25.99 -4.89
CA ASP A 201 -14.62 -26.36 -6.12
C ASP A 201 -13.08 -26.27 -6.00
N GLY A 202 -12.55 -25.78 -4.87
CA GLY A 202 -11.13 -25.60 -4.65
C GLY A 202 -10.51 -24.43 -5.41
N ASN A 203 -11.31 -23.59 -6.08
CA ASN A 203 -10.81 -22.47 -6.87
C ASN A 203 -10.11 -21.43 -5.98
N LEU A 204 -8.94 -20.98 -6.43
CA LEU A 204 -8.19 -19.92 -5.80
C LEU A 204 -8.94 -18.59 -5.99
N VAL A 205 -9.27 -17.93 -4.88
CA VAL A 205 -9.94 -16.62 -4.88
C VAL A 205 -9.12 -15.52 -4.23
N GLY A 206 -8.06 -15.87 -3.53
CA GLY A 206 -7.16 -14.91 -2.91
C GLY A 206 -5.88 -15.54 -2.43
N TYR A 207 -4.92 -14.70 -2.11
CA TYR A 207 -3.63 -15.09 -1.55
C TYR A 207 -3.01 -13.92 -0.80
N GLY A 208 -2.01 -14.24 0.00
CA GLY A 208 -1.25 -13.25 0.72
C GLY A 208 0.09 -13.78 1.20
N THR A 209 0.91 -12.91 1.74
CA THR A 209 2.27 -13.19 2.21
C THR A 209 2.42 -12.91 3.70
N TYR A 210 3.41 -13.54 4.32
CA TYR A 210 3.83 -13.17 5.66
C TYR A 210 4.63 -11.87 5.61
N GLY A 211 4.15 -10.80 6.22
CA GLY A 211 4.85 -9.51 6.21
C GLY A 211 5.60 -9.18 7.49
N GLY A 212 5.84 -10.19 8.35
CA GLY A 212 6.52 -10.01 9.64
C GLY A 212 5.56 -9.66 10.78
N ASN A 213 6.11 -9.53 11.98
CA ASN A 213 5.37 -9.19 13.22
C ASN A 213 4.11 -10.04 13.47
N GLN A 214 4.14 -11.31 13.05
CA GLN A 214 3.02 -12.26 13.19
C GLN A 214 1.77 -11.91 12.38
N LEU A 215 1.89 -11.01 11.39
CA LEU A 215 0.79 -10.58 10.53
C LEU A 215 0.97 -11.10 9.11
N PHE A 216 -0.15 -11.58 8.54
CA PHE A 216 -0.23 -11.95 7.14
C PHE A 216 -0.91 -10.84 6.37
N HIS A 217 -0.22 -10.33 5.35
CA HIS A 217 -0.74 -9.33 4.43
C HIS A 217 -1.52 -10.05 3.34
N LEU A 218 -2.70 -9.53 3.05
CA LEU A 218 -3.53 -10.02 1.96
C LEU A 218 -3.17 -9.24 0.69
N ASP A 219 -2.71 -9.95 -0.34
CA ASP A 219 -2.31 -9.35 -1.61
C ASP A 219 -3.49 -9.25 -2.58
N SER A 220 -4.36 -10.27 -2.58
CA SER A 220 -5.60 -10.26 -3.36
C SER A 220 -6.67 -11.12 -2.71
N LEU A 221 -7.93 -10.68 -2.84
CA LEU A 221 -9.10 -11.46 -2.45
C LEU A 221 -10.31 -11.05 -3.28
N LYS A 222 -10.84 -11.96 -4.09
CA LYS A 222 -11.99 -11.75 -4.94
C LYS A 222 -13.09 -12.74 -4.59
N ILE A 223 -13.94 -12.35 -3.65
CA ILE A 223 -15.12 -13.11 -3.25
C ILE A 223 -16.21 -12.86 -4.29
N PRO A 224 -16.66 -13.89 -5.02
CA PRO A 224 -17.74 -13.73 -5.97
C PRO A 224 -19.02 -13.39 -5.20
N THR A 225 -19.67 -12.30 -5.58
CA THR A 225 -21.00 -11.98 -5.11
C THR A 225 -21.99 -12.88 -5.85
N ASN A 226 -22.65 -13.78 -5.12
CA ASN A 226 -23.80 -14.49 -5.67
C ASN A 226 -24.89 -13.44 -5.92
N LYS A 227 -25.25 -13.24 -7.20
CA LYS A 227 -26.47 -12.53 -7.59
C LYS A 227 -27.66 -13.46 -7.44
#